data_AF-A0A2E8BG09-F1
#
_entry.id   AF-A0A2E8BG09-F1
#
_cell.length_a   1.000
_cell.length_b   1.000
_cell.length_c   1.000
_cell.angle_alpha   90.00
_cell.angle_beta   90.00
_cell.angle_gamma   90.00
#
_symmetry.space_group_name_H-M   'P 1'
#
loop_
_entity.id
_entity.type
_entity.pdbx_description
1 polymer ?
#
loop_
_entity_poly.entity_id
_entity_poly.type
_entity_poly.pdbx_seq_one_letter_code
_entity_poly.pdbx_strand_id
1 'polypeptide(L)' 'MSTARDLLTNYQHVISDLRLVTGSNGIYDVRVDGELIYSKDENGRHAEDGEVLEIFKEIVGPDVATFGA' A
#
# COMPACT_ATOMS: atom_id res chain seq x y z
N MET A 1 -10.69 -3.46 5.09
CA MET A 1 -10.26 -4.03 3.79
C MET A 1 -8.80 -4.49 3.87
N SER A 2 -8.22 -5.09 2.82
CA SER A 2 -6.84 -5.58 2.84
C SER A 2 -5.99 -4.78 1.86
N THR A 3 -4.92 -4.14 2.35
CA THR A 3 -4.00 -3.31 1.56
C THR A 3 -3.50 -4.00 0.29
N ALA A 4 -3.09 -5.27 0.38
CA ALA A 4 -2.59 -6.00 -0.78
C ALA A 4 -3.67 -6.20 -1.85
N ARG A 5 -4.91 -6.47 -1.42
CA ARG A 5 -6.05 -6.57 -2.33
C ARG A 5 -6.32 -5.24 -3.00
N ASP A 6 -6.40 -4.17 -2.22
CA ASP A 6 -6.75 -2.83 -2.72
C ASP A 6 -5.72 -2.34 -3.76
N LEU A 7 -4.43 -2.56 -3.51
CA LEU A 7 -3.35 -2.23 -4.45
C LEU A 7 -3.43 -3.06 -5.73
N LEU A 8 -3.56 -4.39 -5.65
CA LEU A 8 -3.59 -5.23 -6.85
C LEU A 8 -4.85 -5.00 -7.69
N THR A 9 -6.01 -4.82 -7.05
CA THR A 9 -7.26 -4.53 -7.76
C THR A 9 -7.16 -3.26 -8.60
N ASN A 10 -6.48 -2.22 -8.11
CA ASN A 10 -6.40 -0.93 -8.81
C ASN A 10 -5.18 -0.80 -9.74
N TYR A 11 -4.01 -1.31 -9.30
CA TYR A 11 -2.70 -0.98 -9.85
C TYR A 11 -1.85 -2.21 -10.25
N GLN A 12 -2.44 -3.40 -10.38
CA GLN A 12 -1.71 -4.61 -10.85
C GLN A 12 -0.88 -4.43 -12.13
N HIS A 13 -1.24 -3.46 -12.98
CA HIS A 13 -0.57 -3.19 -14.25
C HIS A 13 0.72 -2.37 -14.12
N VAL A 14 0.91 -1.65 -13.00
CA VAL A 14 2.15 -0.91 -12.70
C VAL A 14 2.97 -1.56 -11.59
N ILE A 15 2.39 -2.48 -10.82
CA ILE A 15 3.10 -3.22 -9.77
C ILE A 15 3.86 -4.38 -10.41
N SER A 16 5.19 -4.30 -10.41
CA SER A 16 6.05 -5.39 -10.91
C SER A 16 6.10 -6.60 -9.97
N ASP A 17 6.03 -6.35 -8.65
CA ASP A 17 6.16 -7.33 -7.58
C ASP A 17 5.45 -6.80 -6.32
N LEU A 18 4.78 -7.68 -5.59
CA LEU A 18 4.21 -7.39 -4.28
C LEU A 18 4.58 -8.51 -3.32
N ARG A 19 5.23 -8.15 -2.22
CA ARG A 19 5.70 -9.11 -1.21
C ARG A 19 4.98 -8.91 0.11
N LEU A 20 4.44 -9.99 0.65
CA LEU A 20 4.02 -10.06 2.04
C LEU A 20 5.18 -10.61 2.87
N VAL A 21 5.84 -9.73 3.60
CA VAL A 21 6.93 -10.09 4.50
C VAL A 21 6.37 -10.23 5.92
N THR A 22 6.46 -11.45 6.48
CA THR A 22 6.03 -11.69 7.87
C THR A 22 6.94 -10.95 8.84
N GLY A 23 6.39 -10.02 9.61
CA GLY A 23 7.12 -9.31 10.66
C GLY A 23 7.03 -10.00 12.02
N SER A 24 7.77 -9.46 12.99
CA SER A 24 7.66 -9.77 14.42
C SER A 24 6.94 -8.65 15.17
N ASN A 25 6.48 -8.90 16.40
CA ASN A 25 5.96 -7.88 17.33
C ASN A 25 4.81 -7.00 16.79
N GLY A 26 4.00 -7.50 15.85
CA GLY A 26 2.86 -6.76 15.32
C GLY A 26 3.23 -5.57 14.43
N ILE A 27 4.45 -5.57 13.87
CA ILE A 27 4.90 -4.62 12.85
C ILE A 27 3.93 -4.65 11.67
N TYR A 28 3.56 -3.47 11.22
CA TYR A 28 2.87 -3.26 9.96
C TYR A 28 3.48 -2.04 9.29
N ASP A 29 4.33 -2.30 8.32
CA ASP A 29 4.98 -1.30 7.48
C ASP A 29 4.61 -1.56 6.03
N VAL A 30 4.34 -0.50 5.28
CA VAL A 30 4.17 -0.57 3.83
C VAL A 30 5.29 0.23 3.18
N ARG A 31 5.98 -0.41 2.24
CA ARG A 31 7.06 0.22 1.48
C ARG A 31 6.77 0.16 -0.02
N VAL A 32 7.07 1.25 -0.72
CA VAL A 32 7.03 1.35 -2.19
C VAL A 32 8.44 1.67 -2.66
N ASP A 33 8.99 0.83 -3.53
CA ASP A 33 10.37 0.98 -4.02
C ASP A 33 11.43 1.15 -2.91
N GLY A 34 11.17 0.55 -1.74
CA GLY A 34 12.03 0.62 -0.55
C GLY A 34 11.74 1.80 0.38
N GLU A 35 10.96 2.79 -0.05
CA GLU A 35 10.55 3.94 0.76
C GLU A 35 9.37 3.58 1.68
N LEU A 36 9.46 3.95 2.96
CA LEU A 36 8.39 3.75 3.94
C LEU A 36 7.27 4.75 3.71
N ILE A 37 6.10 4.26 3.30
CA ILE A 37 4.94 5.09 3.00
C ILE A 37 3.88 5.05 4.11
N TYR A 38 3.92 4.02 4.95
CA TYR A 38 3.06 3.88 6.11
C TYR A 38 3.73 3.00 7.16
N SER A 39 3.67 3.39 8.43
CA SER A 39 4.00 2.53 9.55
C SER A 39 2.95 2.64 10.66
N LYS A 40 2.53 1.47 11.16
CA LYS A 40 1.67 1.37 12.34
C LYS A 40 2.36 1.85 13.61
N ASP A 41 3.67 1.64 13.71
CA ASP A 41 4.44 2.04 14.90
C ASP A 41 4.50 3.57 14.99
N GLU A 42 4.76 4.24 13.87
CA GLU A 42 4.81 5.70 13.78
C GLU A 42 3.43 6.35 13.93
N ASN A 43 2.38 5.77 13.33
CA ASN A 43 1.02 6.31 13.40
C ASN A 43 0.25 5.89 14.67
N GLY A 44 0.78 4.93 15.44
CA GLY A 44 0.13 4.39 16.64
C GLY A 44 -1.16 3.60 16.38
N ARG A 45 -1.51 3.32 15.12
CA ARG A 45 -2.70 2.57 14.71
C ARG A 45 -2.47 1.80 13.43
N HIS A 46 -3.36 0.85 13.13
CA HIS A 46 -3.37 0.20 11.81
C HIS A 46 -3.92 1.17 10.76
N ALA A 47 -3.62 0.90 9.49
CA ALA A 47 -4.13 1.69 8.37
C ALA A 47 -5.66 1.65 8.35
N GLU A 48 -6.27 2.79 8.08
CA GLU A 48 -7.69 2.87 7.76
C GLU A 48 -7.94 2.28 6.37
N ASP A 49 -9.20 1.89 6.12
CA ASP A 49 -9.59 1.32 4.83
C ASP A 49 -9.31 2.32 3.69
N GLY A 50 -8.47 1.92 2.73
CA GLY A 50 -8.08 2.75 1.59
C GLY A 50 -6.95 3.76 1.86
N GLU A 51 -6.52 3.97 3.11
CA GLU A 51 -5.49 4.97 3.45
C GLU A 51 -4.18 4.75 2.67
N VAL A 52 -3.69 3.50 2.66
CA VAL A 52 -2.48 3.14 1.92
C VAL A 52 -2.68 3.24 0.40
N LEU A 53 -3.90 2.99 -0.09
CA LEU A 53 -4.20 3.10 -1.52
C LEU A 53 -4.14 4.56 -1.98
N GLU A 54 -4.64 5.50 -1.17
CA GLU A 54 -4.57 6.93 -1.47
C GLU A 54 -3.11 7.43 -1.45
N ILE A 55 -2.29 7.02 -0.47
CA ILE A 55 -0.86 7.34 -0.46
C ILE A 55 -0.17 6.77 -1.72
N PHE A 56 -0.46 5.52 -2.09
CA PHE A 56 0.10 4.91 -3.29
C PHE A 56 -0.31 5.64 -4.57
N LYS A 57 -1.56 6.10 -4.65
CA LYS A 57 -2.09 6.90 -5.77
C LYS A 57 -1.33 8.22 -5.94
N GLU A 58 -1.00 8.89 -4.84
CA GLU A 58 -0.18 10.11 -4.88
C GLU A 58 1.23 9.84 -5.42
N ILE A 59 1.81 8.67 -5.11
CA ILE A 59 3.14 8.26 -5.57
C ILE A 59 3.15 7.96 -7.07
N VAL A 60 2.18 7.19 -7.59
CA VAL A 60 2.12 6.85 -9.02
C VAL A 60 1.65 8.02 -9.88
N GLY A 61 0.94 8.97 -9.29
CA GLY A 61 0.45 10.18 -9.93
C GLY A 61 -0.93 10.02 -10.59
N PRO A 62 -1.60 11.16 -10.86
CA PRO A 62 -3.00 11.18 -11.32
C PRO A 62 -3.21 10.65 -12.75
N ASP A 63 -2.15 10.55 -13.55
CA ASP A 63 -2.23 10.12 -14.95
C ASP A 63 -2.25 8.59 -15.13
N VAL A 64 -2.07 7.83 -14.04
CA VAL A 64 -2.12 6.36 -14.06
C VAL A 64 -3.55 5.88 -13.85
N ALA A 65 -4.11 5.23 -14.87
CA ALA A 65 -5.48 4.72 -14.83
C ALA A 65 -5.62 3.58 -13.81
N THR A 66 -6.73 3.56 -13.06
CA THR A 66 -7.09 2.41 -12.21
C THR A 66 -8.01 1.45 -12.97
N PHE A 67 -7.87 0.16 -12.70
CA PHE A 67 -8.63 -0.89 -13.40
C PHE A 67 -9.69 -1.57 -12.53
N GLY A 68 -9.80 -1.19 -11.26
CA GLY A 68 -10.53 -1.91 -10.22
C GLY A 68 -11.78 -1.23 -9.67
N ALA A 69 -12.34 -0.24 -10.39
CA ALA A 69 -13.58 0.44 -10.01
C ALA A 69 -14.80 -0.50 -10.02
#